data_AF-A0A522B614-F1
#
_entry.id   AF-A0A522B614-F1
#
_cell.length_a   1.000
_cell.length_b   1.000
_cell.length_c   1.000
_cell.angle_alpha   90.00
_cell.angle_beta   90.00
_cell.angle_gamma   90.00
#
_symmetry.space_group_name_H-M   'P 1'
#
loop_
_entity.id
_entity.type
_entity.pdbx_description
1 polymer ?
#
loop_
_entity_poly.entity_id
_entity_poly.type
_entity_poly.pdbx_seq_one_letter_code
_entity_poly.pdbx_strand_id
1 'polypeptide(L)'
;MTRRAEAVLGINGDYALSSGRPVHLFANDGRLSQTPQLLGRALTFDASGHGVRMGFPDLAVDVTTAAATSTVTMAVPRVNSGGPDGDALAMFTGDGALLEVPPNNACYAGLAPSGGRTMTGDGAVRTPLSVTGTRCGGLRPVVPPVGGILTANSYHGSEAFIRGLARGQQVELTTRLGAPGAVDAIGGNPMLVSGGRIADGDVDGGGAFFGRNPRTAVGITADRRLLMVVVDGRQPGYSVGMTLRELAQLMTDLGAVDAVNLDGGGSSAMFVNGLVANRPSDGGERLVSSALVVLPGADTGQADLNGTGPAAAGLRTTTSYEPADRLLGPAATDPASTGGLADALRRAGVRLPPDLERTADAFARSRR
;
A
#
# COMPACT_ATOMS: atom_id res chain seq x y z
N MET A 1 1.07 -12.39 -6.45
CA MET A 1 2.06 -11.47 -5.80
C MET A 1 3.29 -12.22 -5.33
N THR A 2 3.15 -13.31 -4.58
CA THR A 2 4.26 -14.18 -4.13
C THR A 2 5.24 -14.59 -5.22
N ARG A 3 4.76 -15.12 -6.37
CA ARG A 3 5.63 -15.48 -7.50
C ARG A 3 6.41 -14.28 -8.06
N ARG A 4 5.79 -13.09 -8.14
CA ARG A 4 6.43 -11.86 -8.61
C ARG A 4 7.52 -11.39 -7.64
N ALA A 5 7.34 -11.63 -6.35
CA ALA A 5 8.30 -11.32 -5.31
C ALA A 5 9.32 -12.45 -5.06
N GLU A 6 9.26 -13.55 -5.83
CA GLU A 6 10.10 -14.75 -5.61
C GLU A 6 10.04 -15.27 -4.15
N ALA A 7 8.88 -15.09 -3.51
CA ALA A 7 8.66 -15.43 -2.11
C ALA A 7 8.45 -16.94 -1.90
N VAL A 8 8.97 -17.46 -0.77
CA VAL A 8 8.78 -18.86 -0.37
C VAL A 8 7.40 -19.11 0.26
N LEU A 9 6.83 -18.07 0.87
CA LEU A 9 5.50 -18.10 1.48
C LEU A 9 4.81 -16.75 1.30
N GLY A 10 3.48 -16.76 1.25
CA GLY A 10 2.72 -15.53 1.42
C GLY A 10 1.25 -15.76 1.71
N ILE A 11 0.62 -14.76 2.29
CA ILE A 11 -0.82 -14.71 2.55
C ILE A 11 -1.38 -13.40 1.99
N ASN A 12 -2.69 -13.34 1.80
CA ASN A 12 -3.35 -12.08 1.47
C ASN A 12 -3.16 -11.04 2.59
N GLY A 13 -3.29 -9.77 2.22
CA GLY A 13 -3.02 -8.64 3.09
C GLY A 13 -4.28 -7.93 3.60
N ASP A 14 -4.15 -6.61 3.69
CA ASP A 14 -5.19 -5.68 4.10
C ASP A 14 -6.46 -5.76 3.24
N TYR A 15 -7.54 -5.22 3.77
CA TYR A 15 -8.79 -5.01 3.06
C TYR A 15 -8.58 -4.16 1.81
N ALA A 16 -9.45 -4.37 0.82
CA ALA A 16 -9.44 -3.59 -0.40
C ALA A 16 -10.70 -2.72 -0.52
N LEU A 17 -10.51 -1.47 -0.96
CA LEU A 17 -11.60 -0.69 -1.53
C LEU A 17 -11.95 -1.21 -2.93
N SER A 18 -13.11 -0.83 -3.47
CA SER A 18 -13.56 -1.21 -4.82
C SER A 18 -12.59 -0.76 -5.93
N SER A 19 -11.74 0.23 -5.67
CA SER A 19 -10.66 0.64 -6.57
C SER A 19 -9.47 -0.33 -6.63
N GLY A 20 -9.46 -1.39 -5.80
CA GLY A 20 -8.38 -2.37 -5.73
C GLY A 20 -7.19 -1.97 -4.85
N ARG A 21 -7.34 -0.90 -4.07
CA ARG A 21 -6.29 -0.39 -3.17
C ARG A 21 -6.46 -0.87 -1.72
N PRO A 22 -5.39 -0.94 -0.91
CA PRO A 22 -5.49 -1.19 0.53
C PRO A 22 -6.36 -0.13 1.24
N VAL A 23 -6.95 -0.48 2.38
CA VAL A 23 -7.79 0.44 3.17
C VAL A 23 -6.96 1.24 4.18
N HIS A 24 -6.01 0.59 4.85
CA HIS A 24 -5.25 1.16 5.95
C HIS A 24 -3.83 1.56 5.48
N LEU A 25 -2.90 1.69 6.42
CA LEU A 25 -1.50 2.05 6.14
C LEU A 25 -0.86 0.99 5.23
N PHE A 26 -0.20 1.45 4.17
CA PHE A 26 0.66 0.59 3.35
C PHE A 26 1.96 1.30 3.01
N ALA A 27 3.08 0.69 3.41
CA ALA A 27 4.43 1.12 3.10
C ALA A 27 5.31 -0.10 2.80
N ASN A 28 6.24 0.05 1.86
CA ASN A 28 7.20 -0.98 1.50
C ASN A 28 8.56 -0.35 1.22
N ASP A 29 9.64 -0.95 1.72
CA ASP A 29 11.02 -0.51 1.57
C ASP A 29 11.24 0.95 1.98
N GLY A 30 10.52 1.45 2.99
CA GLY A 30 10.56 2.85 3.40
C GLY A 30 9.86 3.81 2.43
N ARG A 31 9.10 3.30 1.48
CA ARG A 31 8.22 4.09 0.59
C ARG A 31 6.81 4.01 1.14
N LEU A 32 6.26 5.16 1.53
CA LEU A 32 4.85 5.25 1.89
C LEU A 32 4.01 5.26 0.62
N SER A 33 3.25 4.19 0.39
CA SER A 33 2.29 4.13 -0.70
C SER A 33 1.02 4.91 -0.35
N GLN A 34 0.54 4.80 0.88
CA GLN A 34 -0.63 5.55 1.33
C GLN A 34 -0.69 5.68 2.85
N THR A 35 -1.24 6.79 3.31
CA THR A 35 -1.79 6.95 4.67
C THR A 35 -3.15 6.22 4.77
N PRO A 36 -3.63 5.84 5.98
CA PRO A 36 -4.89 5.13 6.14
C PRO A 36 -6.11 5.91 5.61
N GLN A 37 -7.01 5.25 4.89
CA GLN A 37 -8.33 5.79 4.52
C GLN A 37 -9.33 5.68 5.66
N LEU A 38 -9.22 4.58 6.41
CA LEU A 38 -9.95 4.34 7.65
C LEU A 38 -8.94 4.09 8.76
N LEU A 39 -9.30 4.47 9.98
CA LEU A 39 -8.51 4.13 11.15
C LEU A 39 -8.53 2.62 11.34
N GLY A 40 -7.34 2.05 11.51
CA GLY A 40 -7.15 0.63 11.77
C GLY A 40 -5.76 0.37 12.33
N ARG A 41 -5.39 -0.91 12.38
CA ARG A 41 -4.09 -1.32 12.89
C ARG A 41 -3.11 -1.49 11.74
N ALA A 42 -1.83 -1.41 12.07
CA ALA A 42 -0.75 -1.71 11.16
C ALA A 42 0.16 -2.76 11.80
N LEU A 43 0.60 -3.69 10.97
CA LEU A 43 1.76 -4.53 11.21
C LEU A 43 2.96 -3.85 10.56
N THR A 44 3.97 -3.48 11.36
CA THR A 44 5.17 -2.81 10.86
C THR A 44 6.41 -3.68 11.03
N PHE A 45 7.31 -3.62 10.06
CA PHE A 45 8.61 -4.29 10.09
C PHE A 45 9.73 -3.27 10.00
N ASP A 46 10.76 -3.45 10.84
CA ASP A 46 11.99 -2.67 10.74
C ASP A 46 12.86 -3.11 9.57
N ALA A 47 13.83 -2.26 9.22
CA ALA A 47 14.76 -2.53 8.12
C ALA A 47 15.66 -3.77 8.33
N SER A 48 15.64 -4.40 9.52
CA SER A 48 16.33 -5.68 9.74
C SER A 48 15.44 -6.89 9.45
N GLY A 49 14.12 -6.67 9.34
CA GLY A 49 13.11 -7.73 9.26
C GLY A 49 12.82 -8.44 10.59
N HIS A 50 13.55 -8.12 11.66
CA HIS A 50 13.40 -8.77 12.98
C HIS A 50 12.54 -7.97 13.96
N GLY A 51 12.50 -6.64 13.81
CA GLY A 51 11.63 -5.79 14.62
C GLY A 51 10.24 -5.77 14.02
N VAL A 52 9.27 -6.34 14.74
CA VAL A 52 7.86 -6.37 14.31
C VAL A 52 7.00 -5.74 15.39
N ARG A 53 6.06 -4.88 15.00
CA ARG A 53 5.07 -4.29 15.91
C ARG A 53 3.68 -4.32 15.30
N MET A 54 2.67 -4.42 16.17
CA MET A 54 1.26 -4.32 15.80
C MET A 54 0.58 -3.27 16.67
N GLY A 55 -0.30 -2.48 16.08
CA GLY A 55 -1.07 -1.49 16.83
C GLY A 55 -1.64 -0.40 15.94
N PHE A 56 -2.22 0.62 16.57
CA PHE A 56 -2.53 1.85 15.85
C PHE A 56 -1.23 2.50 15.40
N PRO A 57 -1.08 2.85 14.11
CA PRO A 57 0.14 3.49 13.65
C PRO A 57 0.19 4.94 14.16
N ASP A 58 1.25 5.29 14.86
CA ASP A 58 1.61 6.69 15.15
C ASP A 58 2.32 7.30 13.93
N LEU A 59 1.56 7.41 12.83
CA LEU A 59 2.05 7.83 11.53
C LEU A 59 2.23 9.35 11.49
N ALA A 60 3.44 9.79 11.15
CA ALA A 60 3.73 11.18 10.87
C ALA A 60 4.43 11.31 9.52
N VAL A 61 3.96 12.26 8.71
CA VAL A 61 4.58 12.60 7.43
C VAL A 61 4.69 14.11 7.37
N ASP A 62 5.90 14.59 7.12
CA ASP A 62 6.22 16.01 7.08
C ASP A 62 7.02 16.32 5.82
N VAL A 63 6.84 17.51 5.27
CA VAL A 63 7.74 18.08 4.28
C VAL A 63 8.50 19.25 4.91
N THR A 64 9.82 19.23 4.76
CA THR A 64 10.70 20.28 5.24
C THR A 64 11.42 20.94 4.08
N THR A 65 11.48 22.27 4.08
CA THR A 65 12.27 23.05 3.14
C THR A 65 13.69 23.23 3.69
N ALA A 66 14.70 22.97 2.86
CA ALA A 66 16.09 23.28 3.19
C ALA A 66 16.46 24.60 2.51
N ALA A 67 16.22 25.74 3.17
CA ALA A 67 16.70 27.05 2.71
C ALA A 67 17.80 27.58 3.63
N ALA A 68 18.73 28.37 3.07
CA ALA A 68 19.90 28.89 3.78
C ALA A 68 19.56 29.84 4.94
N THR A 69 18.35 30.40 4.97
CA THR A 69 17.94 31.46 5.92
C THR A 69 16.81 31.05 6.86
N SER A 70 16.04 30.00 6.53
CA SER A 70 14.96 29.49 7.39
C SER A 70 14.54 28.08 6.98
N THR A 71 14.25 27.25 7.97
CA THR A 71 13.65 25.92 7.77
C THR A 71 12.17 26.01 8.07
N VAL A 72 11.32 25.61 7.12
CA VAL A 72 9.88 25.52 7.32
C VAL A 72 9.44 24.07 7.12
N THR A 73 8.70 23.55 8.10
CA THR A 73 8.14 22.19 8.10
C THR A 73 6.61 22.26 8.08
N MET A 74 6.00 21.45 7.22
CA MET A 74 4.55 21.32 7.08
C MET A 74 4.14 19.86 7.17
N ALA A 75 3.06 19.58 7.91
CA ALA A 75 2.48 18.25 7.99
C ALA A 75 1.80 17.86 6.67
N VAL A 76 1.93 16.58 6.30
CA VAL A 76 1.34 15.95 5.12
C VAL A 76 0.49 14.73 5.57
N PRO A 77 -0.57 14.94 6.37
CA PRO A 77 -1.34 13.85 6.99
C PRO A 77 -2.03 12.91 5.98
N ARG A 78 -2.13 13.32 4.71
CA ARG A 78 -2.75 12.52 3.64
C ARG A 78 -1.75 12.32 2.51
N VAL A 79 -1.28 11.09 2.33
CA VAL A 79 -0.52 10.63 1.17
C VAL A 79 -1.37 9.63 0.42
N ASN A 80 -1.76 9.98 -0.80
CA ASN A 80 -2.70 9.22 -1.63
C ASN A 80 -4.02 8.90 -0.90
N SER A 81 -4.44 9.68 0.10
CA SER A 81 -5.64 9.37 0.89
C SER A 81 -6.63 10.53 1.00
N GLY A 82 -6.95 11.11 -0.16
CA GLY A 82 -7.80 12.29 -0.28
C GLY A 82 -7.03 13.61 -0.31
N GLY A 83 -7.76 14.69 -0.60
CA GLY A 83 -7.21 16.04 -0.68
C GLY A 83 -6.83 16.62 0.69
N PRO A 84 -6.22 17.83 0.71
CA PRO A 84 -5.80 18.50 1.94
C PRO A 84 -6.96 18.73 2.91
N ASP A 85 -6.69 18.65 4.21
CA ASP A 85 -7.66 18.91 5.27
C ASP A 85 -7.23 20.13 6.10
N GLY A 86 -8.15 21.07 6.30
CA GLY A 86 -7.85 22.35 6.92
C GLY A 86 -6.62 23.02 6.30
N ASP A 87 -5.63 23.32 7.16
CA ASP A 87 -4.36 23.96 6.79
C ASP A 87 -3.20 22.98 6.56
N ALA A 88 -3.47 21.67 6.54
CA ALA A 88 -2.44 20.68 6.26
C ALA A 88 -2.23 20.51 4.74
N LEU A 89 -1.11 19.91 4.35
CA LEU A 89 -0.86 19.49 2.97
C LEU A 89 -1.43 18.09 2.70
N ALA A 90 -1.61 17.77 1.43
CA ALA A 90 -1.73 16.37 0.99
C ALA A 90 -0.71 16.08 -0.13
N MET A 91 -0.31 14.83 -0.27
CA MET A 91 0.60 14.37 -1.32
C MET A 91 -0.05 13.31 -2.18
N PHE A 92 0.20 13.37 -3.48
CA PHE A 92 -0.19 12.33 -4.42
C PHE A 92 1.07 11.83 -5.14
N THR A 93 1.24 10.51 -5.20
CA THR A 93 2.42 9.86 -5.79
C THR A 93 2.00 8.90 -6.89
N GLY A 94 2.98 8.41 -7.67
CA GLY A 94 2.73 7.41 -8.71
C GLY A 94 1.99 6.16 -8.22
N ASP A 95 2.17 5.77 -6.94
CA ASP A 95 1.50 4.59 -6.38
C ASP A 95 -0.02 4.78 -6.22
N GLY A 96 -0.46 6.02 -5.99
CA GLY A 96 -1.86 6.38 -5.82
C GLY A 96 -2.48 7.05 -7.04
N ALA A 97 -1.71 7.38 -8.08
CA ALA A 97 -2.13 8.22 -9.20
C ALA A 97 -3.38 7.70 -9.95
N LEU A 98 -3.65 6.39 -9.91
CA LEU A 98 -4.82 5.76 -10.52
C LEU A 98 -5.95 5.46 -9.51
N LEU A 99 -5.69 5.63 -8.22
CA LEU A 99 -6.55 5.20 -7.12
C LEU A 99 -7.13 6.39 -6.34
N GLU A 100 -6.45 7.54 -6.40
CA GLU A 100 -6.80 8.76 -5.71
C GLU A 100 -6.51 9.96 -6.62
N VAL A 101 -7.49 10.86 -6.76
CA VAL A 101 -7.45 11.94 -7.74
C VAL A 101 -7.24 13.28 -7.03
N PRO A 102 -6.23 14.09 -7.42
CA PRO A 102 -6.03 15.40 -6.81
C PRO A 102 -7.26 16.30 -7.03
N PRO A 103 -7.64 17.13 -6.04
CA PRO A 103 -8.77 18.06 -6.19
C PRO A 103 -8.50 19.03 -7.34
N ASN A 104 -9.52 19.64 -7.94
CA ASN A 104 -9.35 20.81 -8.82
C ASN A 104 -9.25 22.08 -7.97
N ASN A 105 -8.80 23.19 -8.57
CA ASN A 105 -8.77 24.53 -7.96
C ASN A 105 -7.95 24.62 -6.65
N ALA A 106 -6.96 23.74 -6.48
CA ALA A 106 -6.01 23.77 -5.36
C ALA A 106 -4.66 24.38 -5.78
N CYS A 107 -3.74 24.53 -4.82
CA CYS A 107 -2.35 24.87 -5.09
C CYS A 107 -1.49 23.61 -5.09
N TYR A 108 -0.57 23.49 -6.05
CA TYR A 108 0.29 22.32 -6.22
C TYR A 108 1.76 22.70 -6.36
N ALA A 109 2.63 21.85 -5.82
CA ALA A 109 4.05 21.79 -6.15
C ALA A 109 4.36 20.41 -6.72
N GLY A 110 4.94 20.36 -7.93
CA GLY A 110 5.47 19.12 -8.48
C GLY A 110 6.81 18.78 -7.83
N LEU A 111 7.06 17.50 -7.57
CA LEU A 111 8.24 17.00 -6.90
C LEU A 111 8.88 15.86 -7.69
N ALA A 112 10.21 15.90 -7.83
CA ALA A 112 11.01 14.81 -8.39
C ALA A 112 12.07 14.37 -7.38
N PRO A 113 12.47 13.08 -7.33
CA PRO A 113 13.59 12.63 -6.52
C PRO A 113 14.87 13.40 -6.84
N SER A 114 15.58 13.83 -5.79
CA SER A 114 16.88 14.49 -5.92
C SER A 114 18.05 13.70 -5.32
N GLY A 115 17.76 12.58 -4.64
CA GLY A 115 18.76 11.68 -4.07
C GLY A 115 18.14 10.36 -3.62
N GLY A 116 18.98 9.48 -3.08
CA GLY A 116 18.55 8.24 -2.42
C GLY A 116 17.89 8.53 -1.06
N ARG A 117 17.06 7.60 -0.60
CA ARG A 117 16.42 7.70 0.71
C ARG A 117 17.43 7.46 1.82
N THR A 118 17.21 8.06 2.99
CA THR A 118 18.05 7.79 4.15
C THR A 118 17.19 7.50 5.36
N MET A 119 17.57 6.47 6.11
CA MET A 119 16.98 6.21 7.42
C MET A 119 17.78 6.98 8.49
N THR A 120 17.06 7.66 9.36
CA THR A 120 17.65 8.40 10.49
C THR A 120 17.82 7.51 11.71
N GLY A 121 18.62 7.96 12.69
CA GLY A 121 18.80 7.25 13.95
C GLY A 121 17.51 7.14 14.79
N ASP A 122 16.55 8.04 14.62
CA ASP A 122 15.20 7.96 15.21
C ASP A 122 14.23 7.08 14.40
N GLY A 123 14.69 6.46 13.32
CA GLY A 123 13.90 5.52 12.51
C GLY A 123 12.93 6.16 11.54
N ALA A 124 13.11 7.44 11.22
CA ALA A 124 12.36 8.11 10.16
C ALA A 124 13.03 7.87 8.81
N VAL A 125 12.24 7.78 7.74
CA VAL A 125 12.75 7.71 6.36
C VAL A 125 12.68 9.09 5.74
N ARG A 126 13.84 9.63 5.34
CA ARG A 126 13.98 10.89 4.63
C ARG A 126 14.09 10.62 3.14
N THR A 127 13.25 11.31 2.37
CA THR A 127 13.23 11.24 0.91
C THR A 127 13.56 12.62 0.35
N PRO A 128 14.78 12.83 -0.18
CA PRO A 128 15.16 14.09 -0.79
C PRO A 128 14.47 14.29 -2.14
N LEU A 129 13.85 15.45 -2.31
CA LEU A 129 13.06 15.82 -3.48
C LEU A 129 13.47 17.23 -3.95
N SER A 130 13.29 17.50 -5.24
CA SER A 130 13.44 18.82 -5.84
C SER A 130 12.11 19.28 -6.44
N VAL A 131 11.79 20.55 -6.23
CA VAL A 131 10.57 21.19 -6.75
C VAL A 131 10.68 21.36 -8.26
N THR A 132 9.78 20.76 -9.03
CA THR A 132 9.75 20.86 -10.50
C THR A 132 8.98 22.08 -11.00
N GLY A 133 8.12 22.65 -10.15
CA GLY A 133 7.35 23.87 -10.41
C GLY A 133 6.12 23.95 -9.51
N THR A 134 5.53 25.14 -9.41
CA THR A 134 4.34 25.41 -8.60
C THR A 134 3.24 26.01 -9.45
N ARG A 135 1.98 25.75 -9.09
CA ARG A 135 0.80 26.34 -9.74
C ARG A 135 -0.39 26.36 -8.81
N CYS A 136 -1.25 27.37 -8.92
CA CYS A 136 -2.46 27.47 -8.12
C CYS A 136 -3.68 27.72 -8.99
N GLY A 137 -4.79 27.04 -8.65
CA GLY A 137 -6.04 27.13 -9.37
C GLY A 137 -6.09 26.27 -10.63
N GLY A 138 -7.29 26.22 -11.23
CA GLY A 138 -7.54 25.52 -12.48
C GLY A 138 -7.63 24.00 -12.35
N LEU A 139 -7.34 23.30 -13.45
CA LEU A 139 -7.43 21.84 -13.51
C LEU A 139 -6.31 21.17 -12.72
N ARG A 140 -6.64 20.05 -12.08
CA ARG A 140 -5.68 19.18 -11.38
C ARG A 140 -4.51 18.76 -12.28
N PRO A 141 -3.29 18.60 -11.73
CA PRO A 141 -2.15 18.06 -12.47
C PRO A 141 -2.28 16.56 -12.70
N VAL A 142 -1.54 16.09 -13.70
CA VAL A 142 -1.22 14.67 -13.82
C VAL A 142 -0.17 14.36 -12.74
N VAL A 143 -0.44 13.35 -11.93
CA VAL A 143 0.51 12.88 -10.92
C VAL A 143 1.66 12.15 -11.65
N PRO A 144 2.93 12.54 -11.43
CA PRO A 144 4.04 11.87 -12.08
C PRO A 144 4.22 10.45 -11.55
N PRO A 145 4.70 9.49 -12.37
CA PRO A 145 4.93 8.12 -11.93
C PRO A 145 6.04 8.00 -10.87
N VAL A 146 6.94 8.99 -10.82
CA VAL A 146 8.06 9.06 -9.87
C VAL A 146 8.05 10.44 -9.20
N GLY A 147 8.33 10.47 -7.89
CA GLY A 147 8.16 11.66 -7.06
C GLY A 147 6.69 11.85 -6.68
N GLY A 148 6.12 13.00 -7.01
CA GLY A 148 4.71 13.25 -6.77
C GLY A 148 4.31 14.70 -6.93
N ILE A 149 3.16 15.03 -6.36
CA ILE A 149 2.71 16.41 -6.17
C ILE A 149 2.37 16.62 -4.71
N LEU A 150 2.76 17.76 -4.14
CA LEU A 150 2.15 18.29 -2.92
C LEU A 150 1.01 19.20 -3.31
N THR A 151 -0.03 19.22 -2.51
CA THR A 151 -1.19 20.09 -2.69
C THR A 151 -1.63 20.73 -1.39
N ALA A 152 -2.16 21.95 -1.49
CA ALA A 152 -2.73 22.74 -0.41
C ALA A 152 -4.09 23.31 -0.82
N ASN A 153 -4.95 23.57 0.16
CA ASN A 153 -6.21 24.28 -0.06
C ASN A 153 -5.95 25.78 -0.31
N SER A 154 -6.61 26.37 -1.30
CA SER A 154 -6.39 27.75 -1.78
C SER A 154 -6.89 28.88 -0.86
N TYR A 155 -7.06 28.61 0.45
CA TYR A 155 -7.60 29.56 1.43
C TYR A 155 -6.95 29.42 2.82
N HIS A 156 -5.83 28.70 2.92
CA HIS A 156 -5.16 28.42 4.19
C HIS A 156 -3.66 28.73 4.09
N GLY A 157 -2.95 28.80 5.23
CA GLY A 157 -1.52 29.16 5.29
C GLY A 157 -0.60 28.22 4.48
N SER A 158 -0.99 26.96 4.30
CA SER A 158 -0.34 25.95 3.47
C SER A 158 -0.26 26.32 1.99
N GLU A 159 -1.17 27.17 1.47
CA GLU A 159 -1.02 27.74 0.14
C GLU A 159 0.22 28.63 0.05
N ALA A 160 0.48 29.47 1.05
CA ALA A 160 1.65 30.34 1.08
C ALA A 160 2.94 29.52 1.09
N PHE A 161 2.95 28.37 1.78
CA PHE A 161 4.04 27.41 1.71
C PHE A 161 4.29 26.94 0.26
N ILE A 162 3.26 26.47 -0.44
CA ILE A 162 3.39 26.01 -1.84
C ILE A 162 3.83 27.15 -2.76
N ARG A 163 3.29 28.36 -2.62
CA ARG A 163 3.66 29.52 -3.44
C ARG A 163 5.09 29.99 -3.20
N GLY A 164 5.60 29.81 -1.99
CA GLY A 164 6.98 30.14 -1.63
C GLY A 164 8.02 29.19 -2.22
N LEU A 165 7.61 28.03 -2.72
CA LEU A 165 8.54 27.06 -3.31
C LEU A 165 9.01 27.50 -4.70
N ALA A 166 10.33 27.55 -4.89
CA ALA A 166 10.97 27.84 -6.17
C ALA A 166 11.33 26.56 -6.92
N ARG A 167 11.29 26.59 -8.26
CA ARG A 167 11.80 25.48 -9.09
C ARG A 167 13.27 25.21 -8.75
N GLY A 168 13.63 23.94 -8.57
CA GLY A 168 14.96 23.47 -8.19
C GLY A 168 15.22 23.49 -6.68
N GLN A 169 14.36 24.13 -5.88
CA GLN A 169 14.48 24.13 -4.43
C GLN A 169 14.44 22.70 -3.89
N GLN A 170 15.33 22.41 -2.94
CA GLN A 170 15.37 21.12 -2.27
C GLN A 170 14.36 21.09 -1.12
N VAL A 171 13.61 20.00 -1.06
CA VAL A 171 12.70 19.67 0.03
C VAL A 171 12.93 18.24 0.47
N GLU A 172 12.62 17.93 1.72
CA GLU A 172 12.78 16.60 2.29
C GLU A 172 11.42 16.13 2.82
N LEU A 173 10.93 15.00 2.30
CA LEU A 173 9.79 14.30 2.87
C LEU A 173 10.29 13.36 3.97
N THR A 174 9.84 13.55 5.20
CA THR A 174 10.15 12.67 6.33
C THR A 174 8.93 11.83 6.67
N THR A 175 9.06 10.52 6.66
CA THR A 175 7.99 9.57 7.03
C THR A 175 8.38 8.80 8.28
N ARG A 176 7.46 8.70 9.25
CA ARG A 176 7.57 7.85 10.44
C ARG A 176 6.37 6.93 10.50
N LEU A 177 6.57 5.62 10.52
CA LEU A 177 5.48 4.62 10.55
C LEU A 177 5.00 4.27 11.97
N GLY A 178 5.38 5.05 12.98
CA GLY A 178 4.98 4.83 14.39
C GLY A 178 5.72 3.71 15.11
N ALA A 179 6.76 3.13 14.48
CA ALA A 179 7.64 2.14 15.09
C ALA A 179 9.10 2.49 14.77
N PRO A 180 10.03 2.45 15.75
CA PRO A 180 11.43 2.75 15.50
C PRO A 180 12.02 1.85 14.41
N GLY A 181 12.58 2.47 13.37
CA GLY A 181 13.24 1.78 12.26
C GLY A 181 12.28 1.10 11.29
N ALA A 182 10.96 1.30 11.43
CA ALA A 182 9.97 0.68 10.56
C ALA A 182 10.04 1.25 9.13
N VAL A 183 10.12 0.35 8.17
CA VAL A 183 10.21 0.66 6.74
C VAL A 183 9.09 0.00 5.95
N ASP A 184 8.55 -1.11 6.45
CA ASP A 184 7.39 -1.78 5.88
C ASP A 184 6.20 -1.66 6.83
N ALA A 185 5.01 -1.52 6.24
CA ALA A 185 3.77 -1.51 6.98
C ALA A 185 2.65 -2.11 6.13
N ILE A 186 1.84 -2.96 6.73
CA ILE A 186 0.60 -3.47 6.15
C ILE A 186 -0.56 -3.33 7.12
N GLY A 187 -1.69 -2.89 6.58
CA GLY A 187 -2.93 -2.71 7.30
C GLY A 187 -3.55 -4.00 7.84
N GLY A 188 -4.33 -3.87 8.91
CA GLY A 188 -5.17 -4.94 9.45
C GLY A 188 -6.25 -4.38 10.38
N ASN A 189 -7.34 -5.12 10.54
CA ASN A 189 -8.43 -4.77 11.45
C ASN A 189 -9.38 -5.98 11.66
N PRO A 190 -9.96 -6.18 12.86
CA PRO A 190 -9.61 -5.59 14.15
C PRO A 190 -8.36 -6.23 14.77
N MET A 191 -7.94 -5.76 15.95
CA MET A 191 -7.05 -6.56 16.81
C MET A 191 -7.78 -7.80 17.26
N LEU A 192 -7.08 -8.93 17.29
CA LEU A 192 -7.56 -10.21 17.81
C LEU A 192 -7.04 -10.45 19.22
N VAL A 193 -5.75 -10.21 19.42
CA VAL A 193 -5.05 -10.43 20.69
C VAL A 193 -4.19 -9.21 20.97
N SER A 194 -4.19 -8.71 22.21
CA SER A 194 -3.30 -7.65 22.68
C SER A 194 -2.73 -7.99 24.05
N GLY A 195 -1.40 -7.97 24.17
CA GLY A 195 -0.71 -8.32 25.41
C GLY A 195 -1.07 -9.70 25.96
N GLY A 196 -1.21 -10.69 25.09
CA GLY A 196 -1.52 -12.09 25.40
C GLY A 196 -2.98 -12.36 25.76
N ARG A 197 -3.87 -11.37 25.61
CA ARG A 197 -5.30 -11.50 25.90
C ARG A 197 -6.13 -11.20 24.67
N ILE A 198 -7.26 -11.89 24.52
CA ILE A 198 -8.23 -11.57 23.48
C ILE A 198 -8.64 -10.10 23.60
N ALA A 199 -8.67 -9.39 22.46
CA ALA A 199 -9.10 -8.00 22.39
C ALA A 199 -10.63 -7.92 22.44
N ASP A 200 -11.20 -8.09 23.64
CA ASP A 200 -12.64 -8.01 23.87
C ASP A 200 -13.20 -6.66 23.38
N GLY A 201 -14.42 -6.67 22.82
CA GLY A 201 -15.05 -5.53 22.16
C GLY A 201 -14.61 -5.32 20.69
N ASP A 202 -13.35 -5.60 20.35
CA ASP A 202 -12.86 -5.57 18.96
C ASP A 202 -13.30 -6.83 18.18
N VAL A 203 -13.43 -7.96 18.88
CA VAL A 203 -13.83 -9.27 18.30
C VAL A 203 -15.31 -9.61 18.54
N ASP A 204 -16.05 -8.73 19.21
CA ASP A 204 -17.44 -8.93 19.59
C ASP A 204 -18.37 -8.07 18.75
N GLY A 205 -19.32 -8.71 18.08
CA GLY A 205 -20.29 -8.00 17.28
C GLY A 205 -21.28 -8.90 16.58
N GLY A 206 -22.26 -8.27 15.95
CA GLY A 206 -23.30 -8.95 15.17
C GLY A 206 -23.07 -8.85 13.66
N GLY A 207 -23.74 -9.72 12.90
CA GLY A 207 -23.74 -9.67 11.43
C GLY A 207 -22.63 -10.48 10.76
N ALA A 208 -22.60 -10.42 9.44
CA ALA A 208 -21.80 -11.31 8.61
C ALA A 208 -20.29 -11.19 8.86
N PHE A 209 -19.81 -10.00 9.24
CA PHE A 209 -18.38 -9.77 9.51
C PHE A 209 -17.88 -10.51 10.76
N PHE A 210 -18.70 -10.62 11.81
CA PHE A 210 -18.35 -11.29 13.07
C PHE A 210 -18.67 -12.80 13.05
N GLY A 211 -19.59 -13.22 12.18
CA GLY A 211 -19.94 -14.63 11.98
C GLY A 211 -18.81 -15.49 11.40
N ARG A 212 -19.06 -16.79 11.23
CA ARG A 212 -18.07 -17.71 10.68
C ARG A 212 -17.75 -17.41 9.22
N ASN A 213 -16.48 -17.19 8.92
CA ASN A 213 -15.97 -16.96 7.57
C ASN A 213 -14.59 -17.61 7.40
N PRO A 214 -14.10 -17.78 6.16
CA PRO A 214 -12.67 -17.87 5.94
C PRO A 214 -11.97 -16.64 6.54
N ARG A 215 -10.82 -16.84 7.17
CA ARG A 215 -10.08 -15.81 7.89
C ARG A 215 -8.61 -15.83 7.51
N THR A 216 -8.00 -14.67 7.56
CA THR A 216 -6.54 -14.52 7.52
C THR A 216 -6.13 -13.65 8.70
N ALA A 217 -5.10 -14.07 9.43
CA ALA A 217 -4.58 -13.35 10.58
C ALA A 217 -3.06 -13.42 10.64
N VAL A 218 -2.47 -12.42 11.28
CA VAL A 218 -1.05 -12.41 11.61
C VAL A 218 -0.89 -12.16 13.09
N GLY A 219 0.05 -12.86 13.73
CA GLY A 219 0.38 -12.70 15.14
C GLY A 219 1.88 -12.68 15.38
N ILE A 220 2.27 -12.20 16.54
CA ILE A 220 3.65 -12.23 17.04
C ILE A 220 3.63 -12.94 18.38
N THR A 221 4.52 -13.90 18.59
CA THR A 221 4.69 -14.60 19.88
C THR A 221 5.61 -13.82 20.83
N ALA A 222 5.66 -14.22 22.11
CA ALA A 222 6.54 -13.60 23.09
C ALA A 222 8.04 -13.67 22.72
N ASP A 223 8.44 -14.72 21.99
CA ASP A 223 9.79 -14.91 21.45
C ASP A 223 9.97 -14.33 20.02
N ARG A 224 9.07 -13.42 19.61
CA ARG A 224 9.10 -12.67 18.35
C ARG A 224 9.03 -13.51 17.08
N ARG A 225 8.37 -14.67 17.13
CA ARG A 225 8.04 -15.43 15.92
C ARG A 225 6.79 -14.85 15.28
N LEU A 226 6.82 -14.75 13.95
CA LEU A 226 5.66 -14.37 13.16
C LEU A 226 4.76 -15.59 12.94
N LEU A 227 3.48 -15.44 13.26
CA LEU A 227 2.43 -16.40 12.96
C LEU A 227 1.63 -15.89 11.77
N MET A 228 1.54 -16.68 10.70
CA MET A 228 0.75 -16.37 9.50
C MET A 228 -0.32 -17.45 9.36
N VAL A 229 -1.58 -17.09 9.62
CA VAL A 229 -2.68 -18.05 9.77
C VAL A 229 -3.74 -17.78 8.71
N VAL A 230 -4.12 -18.83 7.97
CA VAL A 230 -5.25 -18.82 7.04
C VAL A 230 -6.19 -19.95 7.42
N VAL A 231 -7.47 -19.63 7.56
CA VAL A 231 -8.55 -20.55 7.88
C VAL A 231 -9.52 -20.57 6.71
N ASP A 232 -9.73 -21.72 6.10
CA ASP A 232 -10.76 -21.89 5.06
C ASP A 232 -12.17 -21.78 5.67
N GLY A 233 -13.18 -21.52 4.84
CA GLY A 233 -14.56 -21.42 5.30
C GLY A 233 -15.57 -21.44 4.16
N ARG A 234 -16.86 -21.36 4.51
CA ARG A 234 -18.02 -21.41 3.58
C ARG A 234 -18.09 -22.69 2.75
N GLN A 235 -17.52 -23.79 3.24
CA GLN A 235 -17.42 -25.06 2.54
C GLN A 235 -18.00 -26.18 3.42
N PRO A 236 -19.33 -26.42 3.36
CA PRO A 236 -19.97 -27.47 4.13
C PRO A 236 -19.29 -28.83 3.94
N GLY A 237 -19.07 -29.56 5.03
CA GLY A 237 -18.37 -30.85 5.02
C GLY A 237 -16.84 -30.77 4.96
N TYR A 238 -16.25 -29.57 4.81
CA TYR A 238 -14.81 -29.35 4.84
C TYR A 238 -14.40 -28.31 5.90
N SER A 239 -14.76 -27.05 5.68
CA SER A 239 -14.53 -25.98 6.65
C SER A 239 -15.67 -24.97 6.65
N VAL A 240 -16.23 -24.74 7.83
CA VAL A 240 -17.26 -23.72 8.06
C VAL A 240 -16.67 -22.34 8.35
N GLY A 241 -15.36 -22.26 8.63
CA GLY A 241 -14.67 -21.04 9.02
C GLY A 241 -14.83 -20.68 10.51
N MET A 242 -14.28 -19.53 10.88
CA MET A 242 -14.23 -19.05 12.26
C MET A 242 -14.89 -17.67 12.41
N THR A 243 -15.55 -17.47 13.54
CA THR A 243 -15.87 -16.13 14.05
C THR A 243 -14.58 -15.41 14.43
N LEU A 244 -14.63 -14.09 14.62
CA LEU A 244 -13.45 -13.32 15.06
C LEU A 244 -12.98 -13.76 16.45
N ARG A 245 -13.90 -14.05 17.37
CA ARG A 245 -13.56 -14.53 18.72
C ARG A 245 -12.91 -15.92 18.70
N GLU A 246 -13.38 -16.83 17.86
CA GLU A 246 -12.73 -18.14 17.70
C GLU A 246 -11.35 -18.02 17.07
N LEU A 247 -11.19 -17.13 16.08
CA LEU A 247 -9.89 -16.84 15.50
C LEU A 247 -8.93 -16.24 16.54
N ALA A 248 -9.41 -15.31 17.38
CA ALA A 248 -8.62 -14.74 18.46
C ALA A 248 -8.19 -15.81 19.47
N GLN A 249 -9.11 -16.72 19.86
CA GLN A 249 -8.78 -17.86 20.71
C GLN A 249 -7.71 -18.75 20.06
N LEU A 250 -7.84 -19.09 18.78
CA LEU A 250 -6.82 -19.85 18.05
C LEU A 250 -5.46 -19.13 18.08
N MET A 251 -5.42 -17.82 17.85
CA MET A 251 -4.17 -17.06 17.89
C MET A 251 -3.54 -17.08 19.30
N THR A 252 -4.34 -16.97 20.36
CA THR A 252 -3.87 -17.13 21.75
C THR A 252 -3.34 -18.54 22.00
N ASP A 253 -4.03 -19.58 21.53
CA ASP A 253 -3.62 -20.98 21.70
C ASP A 253 -2.31 -21.29 20.95
N LEU A 254 -2.07 -20.62 19.82
CA LEU A 254 -0.81 -20.65 19.08
C LEU A 254 0.31 -19.83 19.73
N GLY A 255 0.03 -19.13 20.84
CA GLY A 255 0.99 -18.37 21.63
C GLY A 255 1.20 -16.93 21.17
N ALA A 256 0.29 -16.36 20.38
CA ALA A 256 0.35 -14.95 19.99
C ALA A 256 0.21 -14.05 21.24
N VAL A 257 1.13 -13.11 21.41
CA VAL A 257 0.98 -12.01 22.37
C VAL A 257 0.24 -10.83 21.77
N ASP A 258 0.46 -10.56 20.48
CA ASP A 258 -0.33 -9.60 19.71
C ASP A 258 -0.73 -10.26 18.40
N ALA A 259 -1.98 -10.05 17.97
CA ALA A 259 -2.48 -10.56 16.70
C ALA A 259 -3.53 -9.62 16.10
N VAL A 260 -3.53 -9.52 14.78
CA VAL A 260 -4.45 -8.70 14.00
C VAL A 260 -5.10 -9.53 12.91
N ASN A 261 -6.38 -9.27 12.66
CA ASN A 261 -7.11 -9.85 11.55
C ASN A 261 -6.81 -9.09 10.24
N LEU A 262 -6.69 -9.81 9.13
CA LEU A 262 -6.52 -9.28 7.77
C LEU A 262 -7.80 -9.51 6.94
N ASP A 263 -7.77 -9.16 5.65
CA ASP A 263 -8.93 -9.42 4.78
C ASP A 263 -9.26 -10.93 4.75
N GLY A 264 -10.55 -11.24 4.75
CA GLY A 264 -11.06 -12.60 4.90
C GLY A 264 -11.94 -13.04 3.74
N GLY A 265 -12.78 -14.04 3.99
CA GLY A 265 -13.72 -14.53 2.98
C GLY A 265 -12.99 -15.07 1.75
N GLY A 266 -13.45 -14.69 0.55
CA GLY A 266 -12.83 -15.13 -0.69
C GLY A 266 -11.39 -14.65 -0.88
N SER A 267 -10.95 -13.65 -0.13
CA SER A 267 -9.57 -13.15 -0.15
C SER A 267 -8.60 -14.07 0.60
N SER A 268 -9.09 -14.94 1.51
CA SER A 268 -8.25 -15.81 2.33
C SER A 268 -7.51 -16.84 1.48
N ALA A 269 -6.21 -16.64 1.32
CA ALA A 269 -5.34 -17.50 0.56
C ALA A 269 -3.94 -17.56 1.18
N MET A 270 -3.37 -18.77 1.22
CA MET A 270 -1.98 -19.02 1.56
C MET A 270 -1.28 -19.64 0.38
N PHE A 271 -0.08 -19.15 0.10
CA PHE A 271 0.84 -19.70 -0.87
C PHE A 271 2.08 -20.21 -0.18
N VAL A 272 2.52 -21.40 -0.59
CA VAL A 272 3.77 -22.01 -0.14
C VAL A 272 4.46 -22.58 -1.37
N ASN A 273 5.72 -22.21 -1.58
CA ASN A 273 6.56 -22.69 -2.67
C ASN A 273 5.88 -22.61 -4.07
N GLY A 274 5.23 -21.48 -4.35
CA GLY A 274 4.61 -21.18 -5.64
C GLY A 274 3.21 -21.75 -5.86
N LEU A 275 2.70 -22.55 -4.92
CA LEU A 275 1.38 -23.19 -4.98
C LEU A 275 0.44 -22.66 -3.90
N VAL A 276 -0.86 -22.66 -4.18
CA VAL A 276 -1.89 -22.37 -3.17
C VAL A 276 -1.96 -23.57 -2.22
N ALA A 277 -1.86 -23.29 -0.91
CA ALA A 277 -1.83 -24.31 0.13
C ALA A 277 -3.22 -24.60 0.73
N ASN A 278 -4.16 -23.67 0.64
CA ASN A 278 -5.52 -23.79 1.15
C ASN A 278 -6.55 -23.97 0.01
N ARG A 279 -7.85 -24.02 0.34
CA ARG A 279 -8.96 -24.07 -0.64
C ARG A 279 -9.77 -22.77 -0.59
N PRO A 280 -9.46 -21.77 -1.44
CA PRO A 280 -10.18 -20.50 -1.51
C PRO A 280 -11.70 -20.68 -1.68
N SER A 281 -12.48 -19.86 -0.98
CA SER A 281 -13.94 -20.07 -0.88
C SER A 281 -14.73 -19.71 -2.14
N ASP A 282 -14.14 -18.97 -3.08
CA ASP A 282 -14.82 -18.49 -4.29
C ASP A 282 -14.71 -19.50 -5.46
N GLY A 283 -14.28 -20.73 -5.18
CA GLY A 283 -13.98 -21.75 -6.20
C GLY A 283 -12.59 -21.59 -6.85
N GLY A 284 -11.87 -20.52 -6.49
CA GLY A 284 -10.52 -20.21 -6.92
C GLY A 284 -9.97 -18.99 -6.20
N GLU A 285 -8.74 -18.61 -6.52
CA GLU A 285 -8.06 -17.45 -5.93
C GLU A 285 -8.74 -16.13 -6.32
N ARG A 286 -8.86 -15.21 -5.36
CA ARG A 286 -9.36 -13.85 -5.59
C ARG A 286 -8.19 -12.87 -5.76
N LEU A 287 -8.36 -11.89 -6.65
CA LEU A 287 -7.45 -10.75 -6.72
C LEU A 287 -7.56 -9.89 -5.45
N VAL A 288 -6.41 -9.63 -4.81
CA VAL A 288 -6.29 -8.82 -3.58
C VAL A 288 -5.40 -7.61 -3.82
N SER A 289 -5.53 -6.59 -2.97
CA SER A 289 -4.81 -5.31 -3.09
C SER A 289 -3.40 -5.35 -2.52
N SER A 290 -3.16 -6.22 -1.54
CA SER A 290 -1.88 -6.37 -0.85
C SER A 290 -1.68 -7.81 -0.37
N ALA A 291 -0.44 -8.14 -0.03
CA ALA A 291 -0.04 -9.44 0.50
C ALA A 291 1.14 -9.27 1.46
N LEU A 292 1.19 -10.12 2.48
CA LEU A 292 2.38 -10.29 3.31
C LEU A 292 3.15 -11.51 2.80
N VAL A 293 4.44 -11.35 2.54
CA VAL A 293 5.28 -12.39 1.92
C VAL A 293 6.54 -12.63 2.74
N VAL A 294 7.07 -13.85 2.64
CA VAL A 294 8.36 -14.23 3.22
C VAL A 294 9.33 -14.50 2.07
N LEU A 295 10.40 -13.71 2.01
CA LEU A 295 11.45 -13.85 1.02
C LEU A 295 12.47 -14.92 1.46
N PRO A 296 13.12 -15.64 0.53
CA PRO A 296 14.15 -16.63 0.85
C PRO A 296 15.45 -16.03 1.42
N GLY A 297 15.61 -14.70 1.38
CA GLY A 297 16.81 -13.99 1.80
C GLY A 297 16.53 -12.52 2.13
N ALA A 298 17.59 -11.72 2.18
CA ALA A 298 17.50 -10.31 2.49
C ALA A 298 16.61 -9.56 1.47
N ASP A 299 15.85 -8.58 1.96
CA ASP A 299 15.07 -7.71 1.10
C ASP A 299 15.99 -6.71 0.38
N THR A 300 16.17 -6.94 -0.92
CA THR A 300 17.00 -6.06 -1.76
C THR A 300 16.32 -4.73 -2.09
N GLY A 301 15.01 -4.60 -1.86
CA GLY A 301 14.25 -3.36 -2.05
C GLY A 301 14.69 -2.24 -1.10
N GLN A 302 15.27 -2.61 0.05
CA GLN A 302 15.75 -1.71 1.10
C GLN A 302 17.16 -1.13 0.84
N ALA A 303 17.81 -1.52 -0.26
CA ALA A 303 19.20 -1.15 -0.54
C ALA A 303 19.45 0.36 -0.70
N ASP A 304 18.41 1.13 -1.03
CA ASP A 304 18.51 2.58 -1.23
C ASP A 304 18.31 3.40 0.05
N LEU A 305 18.04 2.78 1.21
CA LEU A 305 17.88 3.43 2.52
C LEU A 305 19.19 3.96 3.13
N ASN A 306 20.34 3.64 2.52
CA ASN A 306 21.66 4.13 2.92
C ASN A 306 22.12 5.36 2.12
N GLY A 307 21.24 5.99 1.33
CA GLY A 307 21.56 7.17 0.52
C GLY A 307 22.48 6.89 -0.69
N THR A 308 22.94 5.65 -0.87
CA THR A 308 23.83 5.20 -1.95
C THR A 308 23.09 4.73 -3.20
N GLY A 309 21.76 4.71 -3.16
CA GLY A 309 20.92 4.41 -4.33
C GLY A 309 20.83 5.60 -5.29
N PRO A 310 20.78 5.39 -6.61
CA PRO A 310 20.46 6.47 -7.55
C PRO A 310 19.10 7.09 -7.21
N ALA A 311 18.95 8.39 -7.40
CA ALA A 311 17.67 9.11 -7.26
C ALA A 311 16.61 8.40 -8.12
N ALA A 312 15.77 7.59 -7.47
CA ALA A 312 14.89 6.62 -8.11
C ALA A 312 15.58 5.80 -9.22
N ALA A 313 16.38 4.79 -8.85
CA ALA A 313 16.27 3.55 -9.61
C ALA A 313 14.83 3.06 -9.37
N GLY A 314 13.97 3.23 -10.38
CA GLY A 314 12.76 2.41 -10.47
C GLY A 314 13.14 0.94 -10.26
N LEU A 315 12.20 0.15 -9.74
CA LEU A 315 12.29 -1.30 -9.54
C LEU A 315 13.52 -1.90 -10.25
N ARG A 316 14.52 -2.38 -9.48
CA ARG A 316 15.56 -3.23 -10.04
C ARG A 316 14.90 -4.51 -10.54
N THR A 317 14.47 -4.49 -11.79
CA THR A 317 14.37 -5.66 -12.65
C THR A 317 15.79 -6.11 -12.96
N THR A 318 16.40 -6.84 -12.02
CA THR A 318 17.57 -7.65 -12.33
C THR A 318 17.26 -9.11 -12.05
N THR A 319 16.41 -9.67 -12.89
CA THR A 319 16.76 -10.92 -13.57
C THR A 319 16.80 -10.57 -15.04
N SER A 320 17.91 -10.92 -15.71
CA SER A 320 18.19 -10.65 -17.11
C SER A 320 16.94 -10.83 -17.97
N TYR A 321 16.39 -9.70 -18.45
CA TYR A 321 15.16 -9.66 -19.22
C TYR A 321 15.43 -8.94 -20.54
N GLU A 322 15.04 -9.61 -21.62
CA GLU A 322 15.09 -9.17 -23.01
C GLU A 322 14.36 -7.83 -23.26
N PRO A 323 14.68 -7.08 -24.34
CA PRO A 323 14.18 -5.71 -24.54
C PRO A 323 12.66 -5.58 -24.49
N ALA A 324 12.20 -4.48 -23.88
CA ALA A 324 10.83 -4.17 -23.46
C ALA A 324 9.77 -4.04 -24.57
N ASP A 325 10.15 -4.13 -25.84
CA ASP A 325 9.22 -3.99 -26.97
C ASP A 325 8.30 -5.21 -27.12
N ARG A 326 8.61 -6.33 -26.42
CA ARG A 326 7.77 -7.53 -26.37
C ARG A 326 6.92 -7.70 -25.10
N LEU A 327 7.12 -6.88 -24.07
CA LEU A 327 6.45 -7.06 -22.75
C LEU A 327 5.04 -6.49 -22.64
N LEU A 328 4.62 -5.66 -23.59
CA LEU A 328 3.21 -5.28 -23.72
C LEU A 328 2.37 -6.43 -24.29
N GLY A 329 2.99 -7.50 -24.81
CA GLY A 329 2.31 -8.60 -25.48
C GLY A 329 1.35 -9.40 -24.60
N PRO A 330 1.77 -10.06 -23.50
CA PRO A 330 0.89 -11.01 -22.81
C PRO A 330 -0.25 -10.34 -22.03
N ALA A 331 0.06 -9.30 -21.24
CA ALA A 331 -0.94 -8.62 -20.40
C ALA A 331 -1.94 -7.76 -21.21
N ALA A 332 -1.54 -7.26 -22.39
CA ALA A 332 -2.45 -6.53 -23.28
C ALA A 332 -3.12 -7.43 -24.34
N THR A 333 -2.88 -8.75 -24.35
CA THR A 333 -3.58 -9.73 -25.21
C THR A 333 -4.44 -10.71 -24.40
N ASP A 334 -4.25 -10.75 -23.08
CA ASP A 334 -5.03 -11.53 -22.13
C ASP A 334 -6.52 -11.12 -22.17
N PRO A 335 -7.43 -12.02 -22.56
CA PRO A 335 -8.87 -11.75 -22.53
C PRO A 335 -9.40 -11.32 -21.15
N ALA A 336 -8.72 -11.65 -20.06
CA ALA A 336 -9.06 -11.26 -18.69
C ALA A 336 -8.47 -9.89 -18.28
N SER A 337 -7.68 -9.23 -19.13
CA SER A 337 -7.19 -7.87 -18.88
C SER A 337 -8.30 -6.83 -18.99
N THR A 338 -8.07 -5.63 -18.45
CA THR A 338 -8.99 -4.47 -18.60
C THR A 338 -9.29 -4.18 -20.07
N GLY A 339 -8.31 -4.37 -20.98
CA GLY A 339 -8.50 -4.24 -22.42
C GLY A 339 -9.34 -5.37 -23.02
N GLY A 340 -9.16 -6.60 -22.55
CA GLY A 340 -9.95 -7.77 -22.98
C GLY A 340 -11.41 -7.68 -22.54
N LEU A 341 -11.66 -7.24 -21.31
CA LEU A 341 -12.99 -6.95 -20.79
C LEU A 341 -13.65 -5.80 -21.55
N ALA A 342 -12.93 -4.68 -21.76
CA ALA A 342 -13.45 -3.55 -22.53
C ALA A 342 -13.80 -3.95 -23.97
N ASP A 343 -12.93 -4.69 -24.65
CA ASP A 343 -13.18 -5.18 -26.01
C ASP A 343 -14.34 -6.19 -26.09
N ALA A 344 -14.55 -7.02 -25.07
CA ALA A 344 -15.72 -7.90 -24.96
C ALA A 344 -17.03 -7.13 -24.77
N LEU A 345 -17.03 -6.13 -23.88
CA LEU A 345 -18.18 -5.24 -23.66
C LEU A 345 -18.53 -4.44 -24.93
N ARG A 346 -17.51 -3.95 -25.65
CA ARG A 346 -17.68 -3.26 -26.93
C ARG A 346 -18.33 -4.15 -27.99
N ARG A 347 -17.87 -5.41 -28.13
CA ARG A 347 -18.49 -6.39 -29.04
C ARG A 347 -19.93 -6.75 -28.67
N ALA A 348 -20.28 -6.67 -27.39
CA ALA A 348 -21.63 -6.87 -26.90
C ALA A 348 -22.54 -5.62 -27.08
N GLY A 349 -22.04 -4.55 -27.73
CA GLY A 349 -22.81 -3.34 -28.00
C GLY A 349 -22.90 -2.36 -26.83
N VAL A 350 -22.12 -2.56 -25.77
CA VAL A 350 -22.06 -1.65 -24.62
C VAL A 350 -21.27 -0.40 -25.02
N ARG A 351 -21.86 0.77 -24.84
CA ARG A 351 -21.17 2.06 -25.08
C ARG A 351 -20.15 2.30 -23.98
N LEU A 352 -18.87 2.39 -24.34
CA LEU A 352 -17.79 2.59 -23.39
C LEU A 352 -17.45 4.08 -23.21
N PRO A 353 -17.00 4.50 -22.03
CA PRO A 353 -16.39 5.80 -21.85
C PRO A 353 -15.02 5.91 -22.59
N PRO A 354 -14.54 7.13 -22.91
CA PRO A 354 -13.44 7.35 -23.87
C PRO A 354 -12.09 6.70 -23.48
N ASP A 355 -11.85 6.52 -22.19
CA ASP A 355 -10.71 5.82 -21.62
C ASP A 355 -10.78 4.30 -21.84
N LEU A 356 -11.95 3.70 -21.68
CA LEU A 356 -12.17 2.28 -21.98
C LEU A 356 -12.22 2.00 -23.49
N GLU A 357 -12.69 2.95 -24.31
CA GLU A 357 -12.56 2.85 -25.78
C GLU A 357 -11.09 2.81 -26.21
N ARG A 358 -10.24 3.72 -25.69
CA ARG A 358 -8.80 3.72 -25.98
C ARG A 358 -8.12 2.42 -25.54
N THR A 359 -8.58 1.84 -24.43
CA THR A 359 -8.04 0.59 -23.88
C THR A 359 -8.48 -0.63 -24.70
N ALA A 360 -9.75 -0.68 -25.14
CA ALA A 360 -10.27 -1.70 -26.05
C ALA A 360 -9.60 -1.65 -27.43
N ASP A 361 -9.30 -0.44 -27.92
CA ASP A 361 -8.56 -0.23 -29.18
C ASP A 361 -7.11 -0.70 -29.10
N ALA A 362 -6.44 -0.44 -27.97
CA ALA A 362 -5.08 -0.95 -27.74
C ALA A 362 -5.06 -2.48 -27.68
N PHE A 363 -6.06 -3.09 -27.03
CA PHE A 363 -6.23 -4.55 -26.98
C PHE A 363 -6.60 -5.18 -28.33
N ALA A 364 -7.45 -4.55 -29.13
CA ALA A 364 -7.82 -5.07 -30.44
C ALA A 364 -6.67 -5.01 -31.46
N ARG A 365 -5.78 -4.00 -31.33
CA ARG A 365 -4.57 -3.88 -32.14
C ARG A 365 -3.49 -4.90 -31.77
N SER A 366 -3.42 -5.32 -30.51
CA SER A 366 -2.45 -6.32 -30.05
C SER A 366 -2.77 -7.75 -30.51
N ARG A 367 -3.97 -7.98 -31.07
CA ARG A 367 -4.44 -9.27 -31.60
C ARG A 367 -4.36 -9.42 -33.13
N ARG A 368 -3.83 -8.43 -33.85
CA ARG A 368 -3.71 -8.46 -35.32
C ARG A 368 -2.33 -8.87 -35.80
#